data_AF-A0A950HSA2-F1
#
_entry.id   AF-A0A950HSA2-F1
#
_cell.length_a   1.000
_cell.length_b   1.000
_cell.length_c   1.000
_cell.angle_alpha   90.00
_cell.angle_beta   90.00
_cell.angle_gamma   90.00
#
_symmetry.space_group_name_H-M   'P 1'
#
loop_
_entity.id
_entity.type
_entity.pdbx_description
1 polymer ?
#
loop_
_entity_poly.entity_id
_entity_poly.type
_entity_poly.pdbx_seq_one_letter_code
_entity_poly.pdbx_strand_id
1 'polypeptide(L)'
;MADELIAVDWGTTSLRAYRLDGGGRTIASTRSEHGIQTRQGGFEATLGSVIVELKAADDAPVLMAGMIGSRQGWVEAPYIETPCDVRRLAQQLTDIPTALHRPVKIVPGLCDLSRDAPDVMRGEETKLLGLLGGAGARFETICMPGTHCKWASAREGQVLGFRTYMTGEVFAVLCEHSILGRLMQPGEPPEADDWQTFDRGVDHSGDRDHLLHHLFSVR
;
A
#
# COMPACT_ATOMS: atom_id res chain seq x y z
N MET A 1 -26.33 6.81 12.57
CA MET A 1 -25.08 6.71 11.79
C MET A 1 -24.80 5.24 11.66
N ALA A 2 -24.32 4.75 10.51
CA ALA A 2 -24.04 3.32 10.36
C ALA A 2 -23.03 2.89 11.43
N ASP A 3 -23.37 1.85 12.20
CA ASP A 3 -22.51 1.28 13.24
C ASP A 3 -21.43 0.35 12.66
N GLU A 4 -21.23 0.40 11.33
CA GLU A 4 -20.30 -0.45 10.59
C GLU A 4 -19.62 0.31 9.44
N LEU A 5 -18.43 -0.17 9.06
CA LEU A 5 -17.67 0.30 7.90
C LEU A 5 -17.13 -0.89 7.12
N ILE A 6 -17.23 -0.85 5.80
CA ILE A 6 -16.50 -1.77 4.92
C ILE A 6 -15.22 -1.07 4.46
N ALA A 7 -14.07 -1.55 4.92
CA ALA A 7 -12.76 -1.07 4.47
C ALA A 7 -12.19 -2.01 3.40
N VAL A 8 -11.80 -1.47 2.26
CA VAL A 8 -11.25 -2.24 1.14
C VAL A 8 -9.85 -1.74 0.79
N ASP A 9 -8.87 -2.63 0.81
CA ASP A 9 -7.55 -2.38 0.23
C ASP A 9 -7.48 -3.09 -1.12
N TRP A 10 -7.55 -2.30 -2.19
CA TRP A 10 -7.68 -2.80 -3.55
C TRP A 10 -6.44 -2.45 -4.36
N GLY A 11 -5.50 -3.40 -4.36
CA GLY A 11 -4.22 -3.28 -5.03
C GLY A 11 -4.25 -3.72 -6.50
N THR A 12 -3.06 -3.71 -7.09
CA THR A 12 -2.83 -4.09 -8.49
C THR A 12 -3.24 -5.52 -8.80
N THR A 13 -2.86 -6.47 -7.93
CA THR A 13 -3.00 -7.92 -8.13
C THR A 13 -3.93 -8.59 -7.13
N SER A 14 -4.35 -7.90 -6.07
CA SER A 14 -5.23 -8.47 -5.05
C SER A 14 -6.15 -7.43 -4.43
N LEU A 15 -7.22 -7.93 -3.82
CA LEU A 15 -8.15 -7.18 -3.00
C LEU A 15 -8.22 -7.83 -1.62
N ARG A 16 -8.25 -6.99 -0.58
CA ARG A 16 -8.59 -7.37 0.79
C ARG A 16 -9.73 -6.49 1.26
N ALA A 17 -10.69 -7.06 1.96
CA ALA A 17 -11.80 -6.30 2.51
C ALA A 17 -12.12 -6.73 3.93
N TYR A 18 -12.58 -5.76 4.72
CA TYR A 18 -12.85 -5.91 6.14
C TYR A 18 -14.19 -5.26 6.46
N ARG A 19 -15.02 -5.95 7.24
CA ARG A 19 -16.19 -5.38 7.89
C ARG A 19 -15.78 -5.00 9.32
N LEU A 20 -15.89 -3.72 9.65
CA LEU A 20 -15.51 -3.15 10.95
C LEU A 20 -16.77 -2.75 11.71
N ASP A 21 -16.79 -2.94 13.03
CA ASP A 21 -17.79 -2.32 13.92
C ASP A 21 -17.49 -0.83 14.16
N GLY A 22 -18.41 -0.13 14.82
CA GLY A 22 -18.28 1.30 15.16
C GLY A 22 -17.10 1.62 16.09
N GLY A 23 -16.49 0.62 16.72
CA GLY A 23 -15.24 0.74 17.48
C GLY A 23 -13.99 0.51 16.64
N GLY A 24 -14.13 0.20 15.35
CA GLY A 24 -13.03 -0.11 14.43
C GLY A 24 -12.51 -1.54 14.52
N ARG A 25 -13.17 -2.44 15.26
CA ARG A 25 -12.77 -3.84 15.36
C ARG A 25 -13.27 -4.62 14.15
N THR A 26 -12.40 -5.45 13.59
CA THR A 26 -12.74 -6.36 12.48
C THR A 26 -13.73 -7.44 12.94
N ILE A 27 -14.93 -7.44 12.34
CA ILE A 27 -15.96 -8.46 12.50
C ILE A 27 -15.73 -9.61 11.51
N ALA A 28 -15.41 -9.28 10.26
CA ALA A 28 -15.19 -10.23 9.18
C ALA A 28 -14.17 -9.70 8.17
N SER A 29 -13.51 -10.60 7.45
CA SER A 29 -12.58 -10.24 6.38
C SER A 29 -12.61 -11.23 5.24
N THR A 30 -12.36 -10.76 4.03
CA THR A 30 -12.15 -11.60 2.85
C THR A 30 -10.95 -11.12 2.02
N ARG A 31 -10.40 -12.03 1.21
CA ARG A 31 -9.31 -11.78 0.28
C ARG A 31 -9.61 -12.40 -1.07
N SER A 32 -9.19 -11.73 -2.12
CA SER A 32 -9.45 -12.09 -3.51
C SER A 32 -8.24 -11.74 -4.38
N GLU A 33 -7.99 -12.54 -5.42
CA GLU A 33 -6.95 -12.27 -6.45
C GLU A 33 -7.45 -11.30 -7.54
N HIS A 34 -8.66 -10.75 -7.36
CA HIS A 34 -9.26 -9.78 -8.27
C HIS A 34 -8.72 -8.35 -8.06
N GLY A 35 -7.39 -8.17 -8.22
CA GLY A 35 -6.78 -6.85 -8.29
C GLY A 35 -7.21 -6.05 -9.53
N ILE A 36 -6.83 -4.77 -9.60
CA ILE A 36 -7.28 -3.90 -10.70
C ILE A 36 -6.85 -4.40 -12.09
N GLN A 37 -5.72 -5.10 -12.20
CA GLN A 37 -5.23 -5.63 -13.48
C GLN A 37 -6.12 -6.75 -14.04
N THR A 38 -6.74 -7.55 -13.17
CA THR A 38 -7.56 -8.70 -13.60
C THR A 38 -9.02 -8.32 -13.87
N ARG A 39 -9.43 -7.08 -13.58
CA ARG A 39 -10.82 -6.61 -13.62
C ARG A 39 -10.99 -5.26 -14.33
N GLN A 40 -10.51 -5.13 -15.57
CA GLN A 40 -10.79 -3.94 -16.39
C GLN A 40 -12.31 -3.78 -16.64
N GLY A 41 -12.97 -2.91 -15.86
CA GLY A 41 -14.39 -2.59 -16.02
C GLY A 41 -15.37 -3.44 -15.19
N GLY A 42 -14.89 -4.30 -14.27
CA GLY A 42 -15.72 -5.19 -13.44
C GLY A 42 -15.77 -4.84 -11.95
N PHE A 43 -15.41 -3.60 -11.59
CA PHE A 43 -15.20 -3.20 -10.20
C PHE A 43 -16.48 -3.25 -9.35
N GLU A 44 -17.59 -2.70 -9.85
CA GLU A 44 -18.85 -2.68 -9.09
C GLU A 44 -19.36 -4.08 -8.74
N ALA A 45 -19.37 -4.99 -9.72
CA ALA A 45 -19.80 -6.38 -9.50
C ALA A 45 -18.86 -7.12 -8.53
N THR A 46 -17.55 -6.86 -8.62
CA THR A 46 -16.56 -7.45 -7.70
C THR A 46 -16.77 -6.93 -6.28
N LEU A 47 -16.96 -5.62 -6.11
CA LEU A 47 -17.25 -5.01 -4.81
C LEU A 47 -18.56 -5.54 -4.23
N GLY A 48 -19.62 -5.64 -5.04
CA GLY A 48 -20.91 -6.20 -4.63
C GLY A 48 -20.77 -7.64 -4.11
N SER A 49 -19.98 -8.47 -4.80
CA SER A 49 -19.72 -9.85 -4.37
C SER A 49 -18.98 -9.90 -3.02
N VAL A 50 -17.97 -9.04 -2.85
CA VAL A 50 -17.21 -8.90 -1.59
C VAL A 50 -18.10 -8.44 -0.43
N ILE A 51 -19.00 -7.50 -0.67
CA ILE A 51 -19.94 -7.00 0.34
C ILE A 51 -20.87 -8.11 0.82
N VAL A 52 -21.42 -8.91 -0.11
CA VAL A 52 -22.27 -10.05 0.21
C VAL A 52 -21.50 -11.09 1.04
N GLU A 53 -20.25 -11.38 0.67
CA GLU A 53 -19.40 -12.32 1.40
C GLU A 53 -19.12 -11.87 2.85
N LEU A 54 -18.88 -10.57 3.04
CA LEU A 54 -18.67 -9.97 4.36
C LEU A 54 -19.94 -9.93 5.23
N LYS A 55 -21.12 -10.17 4.65
CA LYS A 55 -22.43 -10.07 5.33
C LYS A 55 -22.59 -8.74 6.08
N ALA A 56 -22.14 -7.65 5.46
CA ALA A 56 -22.25 -6.31 6.01
C ALA A 56 -23.69 -5.80 5.95
N ALA A 57 -24.03 -4.84 6.82
CA ALA A 57 -25.33 -4.18 6.77
C ALA A 57 -25.58 -3.51 5.39
N ASP A 58 -26.86 -3.36 5.03
CA ASP A 58 -27.26 -2.83 3.73
C ASP A 58 -26.82 -1.37 3.52
N ASP A 59 -26.77 -0.58 4.60
CA ASP A 59 -26.38 0.83 4.61
C ASP A 59 -24.92 1.08 5.02
N ALA A 60 -24.14 0.01 5.31
CA ALA A 60 -22.74 0.16 5.70
C ALA A 60 -21.94 0.85 4.59
N PRO A 61 -21.32 2.02 4.85
CA PRO A 61 -20.51 2.72 3.87
C PRO A 61 -19.25 1.91 3.52
N VAL A 62 -18.73 2.14 2.33
CA VAL A 62 -17.48 1.55 1.83
C VAL A 62 -16.42 2.63 1.69
N LEU A 63 -15.25 2.37 2.25
CA LEU A 63 -14.05 3.16 2.03
C LEU A 63 -12.97 2.28 1.39
N MET A 64 -12.50 2.67 0.21
CA MET A 64 -11.51 1.92 -0.55
C MET A 64 -10.19 2.68 -0.63
N ALA A 65 -9.07 1.99 -0.50
CA ALA A 65 -7.72 2.53 -0.66
C ALA A 65 -6.94 1.74 -1.72
N GLY A 66 -5.85 2.33 -2.19
CA GLY A 66 -4.93 1.69 -3.13
C GLY A 66 -5.25 1.97 -4.60
N MET A 67 -4.83 1.05 -5.44
CA MET A 67 -4.77 1.23 -6.90
C MET A 67 -6.13 1.33 -7.59
N ILE A 68 -7.23 1.00 -6.90
CA ILE A 68 -8.60 1.28 -7.38
C ILE A 68 -8.86 2.77 -7.65
N GLY A 69 -8.10 3.67 -7.01
CA GLY A 69 -8.14 5.12 -7.27
C GLY A 69 -7.15 5.61 -8.32
N SER A 70 -6.39 4.72 -8.97
CA SER A 70 -5.43 5.11 -10.01
C SER A 70 -6.13 5.45 -11.34
N ARG A 71 -5.36 5.93 -12.32
CA ARG A 71 -5.84 6.18 -13.70
C ARG A 71 -6.41 4.94 -14.38
N GLN A 72 -5.93 3.76 -13.99
CA GLN A 72 -6.40 2.46 -14.49
C GLN A 72 -7.40 1.79 -13.53
N GLY A 73 -7.77 2.49 -12.45
CA GLY A 73 -8.74 2.03 -11.46
C GLY A 73 -10.19 2.29 -11.88
N TRP A 74 -11.09 2.34 -10.90
CA TRP A 74 -12.51 2.58 -11.15
C TRP A 74 -12.78 4.05 -11.46
N VAL A 75 -12.38 4.93 -10.56
CA VAL A 75 -12.43 6.39 -10.74
C VAL A 75 -11.11 6.95 -10.23
N GLU A 76 -10.48 7.82 -11.02
CA GLU A 76 -9.22 8.47 -10.64
C GLU A 76 -9.45 9.36 -9.42
N ALA A 77 -8.80 9.01 -8.30
CA ALA A 77 -8.76 9.82 -7.09
C ALA A 77 -7.49 10.69 -7.12
N PRO A 78 -7.63 12.04 -7.22
CA PRO A 78 -6.48 12.95 -7.34
C PRO A 78 -5.49 12.81 -6.18
N TYR A 79 -4.21 13.05 -6.45
CA TYR A 79 -3.20 13.09 -5.38
C TYR A 79 -3.34 14.35 -4.52
N ILE A 80 -3.02 14.22 -3.23
CA ILE A 80 -2.85 15.36 -2.32
C ILE A 80 -1.36 15.61 -2.10
N GLU A 81 -0.94 16.87 -2.24
CA GLU A 81 0.44 17.26 -1.97
C GLU A 81 0.76 17.24 -0.46
N THR A 82 1.92 16.68 -0.09
CA THR A 82 2.47 16.78 1.27
C THR A 82 2.80 18.24 1.63
N PRO A 83 2.66 18.67 2.91
CA PRO A 83 2.31 17.87 4.08
C PRO A 83 0.82 17.51 4.18
N CYS A 84 0.50 16.33 4.70
CA CYS A 84 -0.88 15.84 4.82
C CYS A 84 -1.12 15.14 6.16
N ASP A 85 -2.24 15.46 6.84
CA ASP A 85 -2.76 14.72 7.98
C ASP A 85 -4.02 13.93 7.61
N VAL A 86 -4.51 13.12 8.56
CA VAL A 86 -5.72 12.31 8.38
C VAL A 86 -6.97 13.15 8.08
N ARG A 87 -7.05 14.39 8.58
CA ARG A 87 -8.21 15.27 8.37
C ARG A 87 -8.24 15.78 6.94
N ARG A 88 -7.09 16.24 6.43
CA ARG A 88 -6.93 16.68 5.04
C ARG A 88 -7.21 15.53 4.07
N LEU A 89 -6.72 14.33 4.37
CA LEU A 89 -7.01 13.13 3.58
C LEU A 89 -8.53 12.83 3.53
N ALA A 90 -9.19 12.84 4.69
CA ALA A 90 -10.63 12.54 4.80
C ALA A 90 -11.53 13.59 4.11
N GLN A 91 -11.09 14.84 3.99
CA GLN A 91 -11.81 15.90 3.29
C GLN A 91 -11.76 15.78 1.76
N GLN A 92 -10.84 14.98 1.22
CA GLN A 92 -10.56 14.86 -0.21
C GLN A 92 -10.89 13.46 -0.75
N LEU A 93 -11.75 12.72 -0.03
CA LEU A 93 -12.25 11.43 -0.49
C LEU A 93 -13.02 11.58 -1.80
N THR A 94 -12.79 10.68 -2.75
CA THR A 94 -13.48 10.68 -4.05
C THR A 94 -14.74 9.82 -3.96
N ASP A 95 -15.91 10.41 -4.19
CA ASP A 95 -17.17 9.68 -4.27
C ASP A 95 -17.26 8.84 -5.54
N ILE A 96 -17.78 7.62 -5.40
CA ILE A 96 -17.97 6.68 -6.52
C ILE A 96 -19.44 6.62 -6.90
N PRO A 97 -19.82 7.03 -8.12
CA PRO A 97 -21.14 6.77 -8.66
C PRO A 97 -21.35 5.26 -8.77
N THR A 98 -22.33 4.72 -8.03
CA THR A 98 -22.58 3.28 -7.97
C THR A 98 -24.05 2.95 -7.76
N ALA A 99 -24.49 1.80 -8.26
CA ALA A 99 -25.81 1.24 -8.04
C ALA A 99 -25.93 0.45 -6.71
N LEU A 100 -24.87 0.35 -5.90
CA LEU A 100 -24.85 -0.45 -4.66
C LEU A 100 -25.69 0.13 -3.49
N HIS A 101 -26.46 1.19 -3.74
CA HIS A 101 -27.36 1.87 -2.80
C HIS A 101 -26.75 2.22 -1.43
N ARG A 102 -25.44 2.47 -1.39
CA ARG A 102 -24.66 2.84 -0.20
C ARG A 102 -23.57 3.83 -0.56
N PRO A 103 -23.04 4.61 0.41
CA PRO A 103 -21.89 5.46 0.16
C PRO A 103 -20.65 4.62 -0.18
N VAL A 104 -19.99 4.93 -1.28
CA VAL A 104 -18.71 4.32 -1.67
C VAL A 104 -17.72 5.43 -1.98
N LYS A 105 -16.58 5.43 -1.28
CA LYS A 105 -15.54 6.45 -1.44
C LYS A 105 -14.17 5.82 -1.64
N ILE A 106 -13.30 6.52 -2.36
CA ILE A 106 -11.88 6.17 -2.54
C ILE A 106 -11.00 7.17 -1.79
N VAL A 107 -10.02 6.65 -1.07
CA VAL A 107 -8.94 7.43 -0.44
C VAL A 107 -7.94 7.89 -1.52
N PRO A 108 -7.63 9.20 -1.60
CA PRO A 108 -6.64 9.70 -2.53
C PRO A 108 -5.22 9.25 -2.15
N GLY A 109 -4.32 9.20 -3.12
CA GLY A 109 -2.89 9.01 -2.86
C GLY A 109 -2.21 10.32 -2.42
N LEU A 110 -0.93 10.26 -2.05
CA LEU A 110 -0.11 11.44 -1.79
C LEU A 110 0.95 11.65 -2.87
N CYS A 111 1.31 12.90 -3.11
CA CYS A 111 2.49 13.28 -3.89
C CYS A 111 3.40 14.22 -3.08
N ASP A 112 4.71 14.11 -3.31
CA ASP A 112 5.70 15.06 -2.81
C ASP A 112 6.34 15.76 -4.02
N LEU A 113 6.09 17.06 -4.15
CA LEU A 113 6.59 17.91 -5.23
C LEU A 113 7.70 18.87 -4.76
N SER A 114 8.13 18.75 -3.50
CA SER A 114 9.05 19.71 -2.87
C SER A 114 10.51 19.59 -3.32
N ARG A 115 10.82 18.60 -4.17
CA ARG A 115 12.18 18.23 -4.60
C ARG A 115 12.25 18.11 -6.12
N ASP A 116 13.47 18.18 -6.66
CA ASP A 116 13.74 18.04 -8.11
C ASP A 116 13.23 16.71 -8.70
N ALA A 117 13.03 15.70 -7.87
CA ALA A 117 12.42 14.42 -8.23
C ALA A 117 11.07 14.26 -7.51
N PRO A 118 9.94 14.48 -8.19
CA PRO A 118 8.61 14.23 -7.64
C PRO A 118 8.42 12.77 -7.23
N ASP A 119 7.69 12.53 -6.15
CA ASP A 119 7.39 11.18 -5.65
C ASP A 119 5.88 11.00 -5.42
N VAL A 120 5.41 9.76 -5.49
CA VAL A 120 3.99 9.39 -5.33
C VAL A 120 3.80 8.11 -4.51
N MET A 121 2.69 8.04 -3.78
CA MET A 121 2.22 6.81 -3.13
C MET A 121 0.71 6.69 -3.22
N ARG A 122 0.20 5.45 -3.24
CA ARG A 122 -1.23 5.17 -3.33
C ARG A 122 -1.57 3.85 -2.65
N GLY A 123 -2.20 3.95 -1.48
CA GLY A 123 -2.49 2.89 -0.53
C GLY A 123 -1.64 2.98 0.72
N GLU A 124 -0.38 3.41 0.61
CA GLU A 124 0.52 3.58 1.75
C GLU A 124 0.09 4.73 2.68
N GLU A 125 -0.49 5.79 2.13
CA GLU A 125 -0.94 6.95 2.90
C GLU A 125 -2.00 6.58 3.94
N THR A 126 -2.90 5.66 3.60
CA THR A 126 -3.94 5.16 4.51
C THR A 126 -3.30 4.49 5.74
N LYS A 127 -2.22 3.74 5.55
CA LYS A 127 -1.49 3.07 6.65
C LYS A 127 -0.68 4.07 7.46
N LEU A 128 0.03 4.99 6.80
CA LEU A 128 0.81 6.03 7.47
C LEU A 128 -0.08 6.90 8.35
N LEU A 129 -1.18 7.40 7.80
CA LEU A 129 -2.08 8.29 8.54
C LEU A 129 -2.91 7.56 9.59
N GLY A 130 -3.18 6.26 9.40
CA GLY A 130 -3.71 5.40 10.45
C GLY A 130 -2.75 5.25 11.64
N LEU A 131 -1.46 5.03 11.36
CA LEU A 131 -0.41 4.95 12.39
C LEU A 131 -0.23 6.29 13.11
N LEU A 132 -0.16 7.40 12.36
CA LEU A 132 0.07 8.75 12.88
C LEU A 132 -1.14 9.33 13.61
N GLY A 133 -2.36 8.88 13.28
CA GLY A 133 -3.59 9.26 13.98
C GLY A 133 -3.79 8.57 15.34
N GLY A 134 -2.96 7.57 15.66
CA GLY A 134 -3.01 6.85 16.94
C GLY A 134 -2.57 7.73 18.13
N ALA A 135 -3.25 7.58 19.27
CA ALA A 135 -2.92 8.33 20.48
C ALA A 135 -1.46 8.09 20.90
N GLY A 136 -0.67 9.16 20.99
CA GLY A 136 0.73 9.11 21.44
C GLY A 136 1.76 8.71 20.37
N ALA A 137 1.36 8.53 19.11
CA ALA A 137 2.28 8.26 18.01
C ALA A 137 3.26 9.43 17.81
N ARG A 138 4.55 9.17 18.01
CA ARG A 138 5.64 10.13 17.81
C ARG A 138 6.69 9.51 16.90
N PHE A 139 6.35 9.41 15.63
CA PHE A 139 7.27 8.94 14.60
C PHE A 139 7.83 10.14 13.83
N GLU A 140 9.15 10.19 13.71
CA GLU A 140 9.82 11.17 12.84
C GLU A 140 10.09 10.61 11.45
N THR A 141 10.33 9.30 11.36
CA THR A 141 10.59 8.59 10.11
C THR A 141 9.95 7.21 10.16
N ILE A 142 9.25 6.83 9.09
CA ILE A 142 8.56 5.56 8.96
C ILE A 142 9.04 4.88 7.67
N CYS A 143 9.55 3.65 7.80
CA CYS A 143 9.87 2.78 6.67
C CYS A 143 8.71 1.83 6.41
N MET A 144 8.24 1.79 5.17
CA MET A 144 7.20 0.88 4.70
C MET A 144 7.80 -0.03 3.61
N PRO A 145 8.33 -1.20 3.99
CA PRO A 145 8.90 -2.12 3.02
C PRO A 145 7.82 -2.71 2.10
N GLY A 146 8.25 -3.09 0.89
CA GLY A 146 7.39 -3.69 -0.14
C GLY A 146 8.08 -3.68 -1.50
N THR A 147 7.32 -3.96 -2.56
CA THR A 147 7.79 -3.81 -3.97
C THR A 147 8.43 -2.45 -4.19
N HIS A 148 7.77 -1.41 -3.68
CA HIS A 148 8.25 -0.04 -3.62
C HIS A 148 8.30 0.41 -2.15
N CYS A 149 9.50 0.37 -1.56
CA CYS A 149 9.73 0.79 -0.19
C CYS A 149 9.52 2.31 -0.06
N LYS A 150 8.68 2.73 0.90
CA LYS A 150 8.48 4.16 1.20
C LYS A 150 9.20 4.53 2.49
N TRP A 151 10.01 5.58 2.45
CA TRP A 151 10.57 6.22 3.62
C TRP A 151 9.87 7.57 3.79
N ALA A 152 8.97 7.66 4.76
CA ALA A 152 8.18 8.85 5.02
C ALA A 152 8.70 9.61 6.25
N SER A 153 8.86 10.92 6.10
CA SER A 153 9.09 11.83 7.23
C SER A 153 7.75 12.27 7.81
N ALA A 154 7.66 12.30 9.14
CA ALA A 154 6.43 12.65 9.83
C ALA A 154 6.68 13.57 11.02
N ARG A 155 5.70 14.42 11.33
CA ARG A 155 5.73 15.28 12.53
C ARG A 155 4.30 15.66 12.89
N GLU A 156 3.97 15.65 14.17
CA GLU A 156 2.68 16.13 14.68
C GLU A 156 1.46 15.52 13.96
N GLY A 157 1.53 14.23 13.62
CA GLY A 157 0.44 13.52 12.94
C GLY A 157 0.36 13.76 11.42
N GLN A 158 1.32 14.50 10.84
CA GLN A 158 1.41 14.79 9.41
C GLN A 158 2.50 13.96 8.74
N VAL A 159 2.25 13.50 7.51
CA VAL A 159 3.30 13.09 6.57
C VAL A 159 3.84 14.35 5.92
N LEU A 160 5.13 14.64 6.09
CA LEU A 160 5.77 15.86 5.58
C LEU A 160 6.31 15.72 4.16
N GLY A 161 6.66 14.50 3.77
CA GLY A 161 7.32 14.17 2.51
C GLY A 161 7.89 12.76 2.60
N PHE A 162 8.26 12.17 1.46
CA PHE A 162 8.69 10.77 1.41
C PHE A 162 9.62 10.48 0.23
N ARG A 163 10.24 9.30 0.29
CA ARG A 163 11.05 8.76 -0.80
C ARG A 163 10.70 7.32 -1.09
N THR A 164 10.61 7.00 -2.37
CA THR A 164 10.39 5.66 -2.88
C THR A 164 11.70 5.01 -3.30
N TYR A 165 11.89 3.78 -2.88
CA TYR A 165 12.98 2.91 -3.33
C TYR A 165 12.38 1.62 -3.87
N MET A 166 12.69 1.26 -5.12
CA MET A 166 12.13 0.08 -5.79
C MET A 166 12.84 -1.21 -5.36
N THR A 167 13.16 -1.36 -4.07
CA THR A 167 14.01 -2.44 -3.55
C THR A 167 13.43 -3.82 -3.84
N GLY A 168 12.14 -4.03 -3.59
CA GLY A 168 11.48 -5.30 -3.86
C GLY A 168 11.33 -5.61 -5.35
N GLU A 169 11.00 -4.62 -6.17
CA GLU A 169 10.92 -4.79 -7.63
C GLU A 169 12.28 -5.12 -8.24
N VAL A 170 13.32 -4.37 -7.88
CA VAL A 170 14.68 -4.62 -8.35
C VAL A 170 15.16 -5.99 -7.90
N PHE A 171 14.90 -6.38 -6.65
CA PHE A 171 15.21 -7.72 -6.15
C PHE A 171 14.55 -8.80 -7.03
N ALA A 172 13.24 -8.72 -7.26
CA ALA A 172 12.52 -9.68 -8.10
C ALA A 172 13.10 -9.77 -9.52
N VAL A 173 13.36 -8.63 -10.17
CA VAL A 173 13.98 -8.59 -11.52
C VAL A 173 15.35 -9.26 -11.53
N LEU A 174 16.19 -9.01 -10.52
CA LEU A 174 17.51 -9.61 -10.42
C LEU A 174 17.43 -11.12 -10.19
N CYS A 175 16.51 -11.58 -9.35
CA CYS A 175 16.31 -13.00 -9.06
C CYS A 175 15.68 -13.76 -10.24
N GLU A 176 14.72 -13.19 -10.96
CA GLU A 176 13.93 -13.92 -11.95
C GLU A 176 14.43 -13.73 -13.39
N HIS A 177 15.12 -12.62 -13.67
CA HIS A 177 15.43 -12.19 -15.03
C HIS A 177 16.91 -11.83 -15.25
N SER A 178 17.79 -12.06 -14.28
CA SER A 178 19.22 -11.80 -14.42
C SER A 178 20.08 -13.06 -14.23
N ILE A 179 21.38 -12.93 -14.50
CA ILE A 179 22.34 -14.01 -14.26
C ILE A 179 22.47 -14.39 -12.77
N LEU A 180 22.17 -13.46 -11.86
CA LEU A 180 22.29 -13.65 -10.41
C LEU A 180 21.31 -14.73 -9.90
N GLY A 181 20.13 -14.79 -10.50
CA GLY A 181 19.09 -15.75 -10.14
C GLY A 181 19.43 -17.21 -10.41
N ARG A 182 20.42 -17.51 -11.28
CA ARG A 182 20.72 -18.90 -11.68
C ARG A 182 21.22 -19.78 -10.54
N LEU A 183 21.78 -19.17 -9.50
CA LEU A 183 22.29 -19.87 -8.32
C LEU A 183 21.32 -19.81 -7.14
N MET A 184 20.22 -19.07 -7.26
CA MET A 184 19.22 -18.92 -6.20
C MET A 184 18.20 -20.05 -6.27
N GLN A 185 17.85 -20.62 -5.11
CA GLN A 185 16.80 -21.62 -4.99
C GLN A 185 15.52 -20.95 -4.46
N PRO A 186 14.51 -20.70 -5.31
CA PRO A 186 13.29 -20.04 -4.87
C PRO A 186 12.43 -20.98 -4.01
N GLY A 187 11.82 -20.43 -2.96
CA GLY A 187 10.73 -21.09 -2.23
C GLY A 187 11.11 -21.80 -0.93
N GLU A 188 12.39 -21.78 -0.53
CA GLU A 188 12.80 -22.27 0.77
C GLU A 188 12.78 -21.12 1.80
N PRO A 189 12.16 -21.32 2.99
CA PRO A 189 12.23 -20.34 4.05
C PRO A 189 13.68 -20.23 4.56
N PRO A 190 14.17 -19.00 4.85
CA PRO A 190 15.55 -18.82 5.28
C PRO A 190 15.83 -19.55 6.59
N GLU A 191 16.93 -20.30 6.62
CA GLU A 191 17.51 -20.92 7.81
C GLU A 191 18.26 -19.88 8.66
N ALA A 192 18.74 -20.27 9.83
CA ALA A 192 19.47 -19.37 10.73
C ALA A 192 20.73 -18.75 10.08
N ASP A 193 21.44 -19.53 9.27
CA ASP A 193 22.65 -19.07 8.57
C ASP A 193 22.33 -18.12 7.40
N ASP A 194 21.12 -18.20 6.85
CA ASP A 194 20.65 -17.27 5.81
C ASP A 194 20.48 -15.86 6.37
N TRP A 195 20.07 -15.71 7.63
CA TRP A 195 19.97 -14.41 8.29
C TRP A 195 21.34 -13.76 8.52
N GLN A 196 22.36 -14.56 8.88
CA GLN A 196 23.73 -14.05 8.98
C GLN A 196 24.26 -13.62 7.60
N THR A 197 23.93 -14.37 6.56
CA THR A 197 24.31 -14.02 5.18
C THR A 197 23.58 -12.77 4.69
N PHE A 198 22.30 -12.62 5.05
CA PHE A 198 21.52 -11.42 4.80
C PHE A 198 22.15 -10.20 5.48
N ASP A 199 22.47 -10.30 6.77
CA ASP A 199 23.11 -9.22 7.54
C ASP A 199 24.45 -8.80 6.91
N ARG A 200 25.27 -9.77 6.46
CA ARG A 200 26.50 -9.49 5.71
C ARG A 200 26.23 -8.73 4.42
N GLY A 201 25.17 -9.06 3.70
CA GLY A 201 24.75 -8.32 2.50
C GLY A 201 24.30 -6.90 2.81
N VAL A 202 23.59 -6.69 3.92
CA VAL A 202 23.20 -5.36 4.42
C VAL A 202 24.44 -4.55 4.81
N ASP A 203 25.37 -5.12 5.57
CA ASP A 203 26.62 -4.45 5.96
C ASP A 203 27.44 -4.08 4.73
N HIS A 204 27.60 -5.01 3.78
CA HIS A 204 28.32 -4.78 2.53
C HIS A 204 27.68 -3.68 1.68
N SER A 205 26.35 -3.49 1.76
CA SER A 205 25.69 -2.38 1.06
C SER A 205 26.13 -0.99 1.53
N GLY A 206 26.72 -0.89 2.72
CA GLY A 206 27.30 0.33 3.27
C GLY A 206 28.75 0.61 2.82
N ASP A 207 29.39 -0.34 2.14
CA ASP A 207 30.74 -0.16 1.59
C ASP A 207 30.75 0.87 0.46
N ARG A 208 31.93 1.44 0.19
CA ARG A 208 32.09 2.55 -0.77
C ARG A 208 32.01 2.15 -2.24
N ASP A 209 31.97 0.85 -2.53
CA ASP A 209 31.90 0.37 -3.91
C ASP A 209 30.50 0.56 -4.50
N HIS A 210 30.42 0.50 -5.83
CA HIS A 210 29.17 0.76 -6.54
C HIS A 210 28.20 -0.41 -6.44
N LEU A 211 26.90 -0.13 -6.35
CA LEU A 211 25.83 -1.14 -6.30
C LEU A 211 25.96 -2.22 -7.39
N LEU A 212 26.33 -1.85 -8.62
CA LEU A 212 26.49 -2.81 -9.72
C LEU A 212 27.64 -3.79 -9.48
N HIS A 213 28.69 -3.38 -8.75
CA HIS A 213 29.78 -4.27 -8.35
C HIS A 213 29.31 -5.25 -7.27
N HIS A 214 28.67 -4.74 -6.21
CA HIS A 214 28.11 -5.56 -5.14
C HIS A 214 27.10 -6.59 -5.66
N LEU A 215 26.26 -6.22 -6.62
CA LEU A 215 25.32 -7.14 -7.24
C LEU A 215 26.04 -8.27 -7.99
N PHE A 216 27.12 -7.96 -8.71
CA PHE A 216 27.85 -8.98 -9.47
C PHE A 216 28.65 -9.93 -8.58
N SER A 217 29.14 -9.49 -7.42
CA SER A 217 29.90 -10.35 -6.49
C SER A 217 29.08 -11.44 -5.81
N VAL A 218 27.75 -11.42 -5.95
CA VAL A 218 26.85 -12.48 -5.44
C VAL A 218 26.82 -13.70 -6.39
N ARG A 219 27.26 -13.55 -7.64
CA ARG A 219 27.42 -14.67 -8.59
C ARG A 219 28.61 -15.54 -8.24
#